data_AF-A0A954M6F5-F1
#
_entry.id   AF-A0A954M6F5-F1
#
_cell.length_a   1.000
_cell.length_b   1.000
_cell.length_c   1.000
_cell.angle_alpha   90.00
_cell.angle_beta   90.00
_cell.angle_gamma   90.00
#
_symmetry.space_group_name_H-M   'P 1'
#
loop_
_entity.id
_entity.type
_entity.pdbx_description
1 polymer ?
#
loop_
_entity_poly.entity_id
_entity_poly.type
_entity_poly.pdbx_seq_one_letter_code
_entity_poly.pdbx_strand_id
1 'polypeptide(L)'
;MPNELQQLWESLPQAMASDRGRLRGALQGVQRLQRDGKPFDRSLQRVQADLERSVQQRAERLQRLPEISYDDTLPVVQRKDEIATAIRDHQVVVVCGETGSGKSTQLPKICLELGRGIDGIIGHTQPRRLAARSVATRVAEELKTPLGQGVGFKIRFTDVTTPNTYIKVM
;
A
#
# COMPACT_ATOMS: atom_id res chain seq x y z
N MET A 1 4.09 -6.93 33.90
CA MET A 1 4.20 -5.97 32.79
C MET A 1 4.51 -6.77 31.54
N PRO A 2 3.76 -6.64 30.44
CA PRO A 2 4.21 -7.15 29.15
C PRO A 2 5.63 -6.62 28.89
N ASN A 3 6.53 -7.49 28.44
CA ASN A 3 7.88 -7.09 28.07
C ASN A 3 7.75 -6.01 26.98
N GLU A 4 8.26 -4.79 27.17
CA GLU A 4 8.13 -3.69 26.20
C GLU A 4 8.52 -4.13 24.78
N LEU A 5 9.56 -4.97 24.68
CA LEU A 5 9.99 -5.57 23.43
C LEU A 5 8.88 -6.42 22.75
N GLN A 6 8.07 -7.14 23.52
CA GLN A 6 6.95 -7.92 23.01
C GLN A 6 5.87 -7.02 22.40
N GLN A 7 5.56 -5.89 23.03
CA GLN A 7 4.59 -4.92 22.48
C GLN A 7 5.07 -4.35 21.13
N LEU A 8 6.37 -4.09 20.99
CA LEU A 8 6.95 -3.64 19.72
C LEU A 8 6.84 -4.72 18.63
N TRP A 9 7.02 -6.01 18.99
CA TRP A 9 6.82 -7.13 18.07
C TRP A 9 5.37 -7.25 17.60
N GLU A 10 4.41 -7.11 18.51
CA GLU A 10 2.98 -7.14 18.20
C GLU A 10 2.53 -5.95 17.33
N SER A 11 3.21 -4.81 17.45
CA SER A 11 2.94 -3.59 16.67
C SER A 11 3.60 -3.57 15.29
N LEU A 12 4.63 -4.38 15.05
CA LEU A 12 5.38 -4.43 13.77
C LEU A 12 4.49 -4.64 12.53
N PRO A 13 3.44 -5.50 12.53
CA PRO A 13 2.53 -5.62 11.39
C PRO A 13 1.79 -4.33 11.04
N GLN A 14 1.65 -3.39 11.97
CA GLN A 14 0.99 -2.11 11.75
C GLN A 14 1.93 -1.04 11.16
N ALA A 15 3.21 -1.34 10.95
CA ALA A 15 4.15 -0.45 10.26
C ALA A 15 3.95 -0.45 8.74
N MET A 16 4.52 0.55 8.05
CA MET A 16 4.65 0.56 6.59
C MET A 16 5.41 -0.69 6.11
N ALA A 17 4.96 -1.30 5.02
CA ALA A 17 5.54 -2.53 4.48
C ALA A 17 7.03 -2.37 4.14
N SER A 18 7.44 -1.20 3.66
CA SER A 18 8.84 -0.86 3.36
C SER A 18 9.74 -0.84 4.59
N ASP A 19 9.20 -0.55 5.78
CA ASP A 19 9.97 -0.44 7.02
C ASP A 19 10.06 -1.77 7.78
N ARG A 20 9.07 -2.66 7.60
CA ARG A 20 8.96 -3.92 8.37
C ARG A 20 10.24 -4.75 8.37
N GLY A 21 10.94 -4.84 7.23
CA GLY A 21 12.19 -5.60 7.14
C GLY A 21 13.31 -5.03 8.02
N ARG A 22 13.54 -3.72 7.92
CA ARG A 22 14.53 -2.99 8.73
C ARG A 22 14.19 -3.05 10.22
N LEU A 23 12.93 -2.78 10.56
CA LEU A 23 12.43 -2.79 11.94
C LEU A 23 12.52 -4.18 12.57
N ARG A 24 12.17 -5.24 11.82
CA ARG A 24 12.34 -6.64 12.26
C ARG A 24 13.78 -6.94 12.62
N GLY A 25 14.72 -6.60 11.74
CA GLY A 25 16.16 -6.82 11.99
C GLY A 25 16.65 -6.05 13.21
N ALA A 26 16.18 -4.82 13.40
CA ALA A 26 16.54 -4.01 14.55
C ALA A 26 15.97 -4.56 15.87
N LEU A 27 14.70 -5.03 15.88
CA LEU A 27 14.09 -5.71 17.02
C LEU A 27 14.83 -7.01 17.38
N GLN A 28 15.24 -7.81 16.40
CA GLN A 28 16.07 -9.00 16.62
C GLN A 28 17.43 -8.64 17.23
N GLY A 29 18.03 -7.52 16.81
CA GLY A 29 19.26 -6.99 17.38
C GLY A 29 19.10 -6.64 18.85
N VAL A 30 18.03 -5.92 19.21
CA VAL A 30 17.69 -5.59 20.61
C VAL A 30 17.46 -6.85 21.43
N GLN A 31 16.70 -7.82 20.90
CA GLN A 31 16.45 -9.09 21.56
C GLN A 31 17.75 -9.87 21.85
N ARG A 32 18.71 -9.85 20.92
CA ARG A 32 20.03 -10.47 21.11
C ARG A 32 20.82 -9.78 22.22
N LEU A 33 20.87 -8.44 22.23
CA LEU A 33 21.57 -7.69 23.27
C LEU A 33 20.96 -7.93 24.67
N GLN A 34 19.63 -7.95 24.77
CA GLN A 34 18.92 -8.27 26.01
C GLN A 34 19.29 -9.66 26.53
N ARG A 35 19.28 -10.67 25.65
CA ARG A 35 19.66 -12.05 26.01
C ARG A 35 21.12 -12.16 26.46
N ASP A 36 22.02 -11.43 25.80
CA ASP A 36 23.45 -11.43 26.11
C ASP A 36 23.80 -10.54 27.33
N GLY A 37 22.81 -9.91 27.99
CA GLY A 37 23.02 -9.02 29.15
C GLY A 37 23.76 -7.72 28.82
N LYS A 38 23.79 -7.32 27.55
CA LYS A 38 24.47 -6.10 27.09
C LYS A 38 23.54 -4.90 27.13
N PRO A 39 24.04 -3.66 27.29
CA PRO A 39 23.20 -2.46 27.25
C PRO A 39 22.43 -2.35 25.93
N PHE A 40 21.11 -2.17 25.99
CA PHE A 40 20.24 -2.09 24.81
C PHE A 40 19.29 -0.90 24.80
N ASP A 41 19.26 -0.06 25.85
CA ASP A 41 18.27 1.02 26.01
C ASP A 41 18.24 1.98 24.82
N ARG A 42 19.41 2.43 24.34
CA ARG A 42 19.50 3.33 23.18
C ARG A 42 18.99 2.69 21.90
N SER A 43 19.28 1.40 21.70
CA SER A 43 18.82 0.65 20.53
C SER A 43 17.31 0.42 20.58
N LEU A 44 16.78 0.09 21.77
CA LEU A 44 15.35 -0.07 22.01
C LEU A 44 14.59 1.23 21.73
N GLN A 45 15.02 2.35 22.32
CA GLN A 45 14.43 3.67 22.10
C GLN A 45 14.41 4.06 20.61
N ARG A 46 15.51 3.80 19.89
CA ARG A 46 15.59 4.08 18.45
C ARG A 46 14.58 3.25 17.66
N VAL A 47 14.49 1.95 17.92
CA VAL A 47 13.57 1.06 17.21
C VAL A 47 12.13 1.38 17.53
N GLN A 48 11.83 1.73 18.78
CA GLN A 48 10.52 2.21 19.20
C GLN A 48 10.12 3.47 18.43
N ALA A 49 10.96 4.52 18.41
CA ALA A 49 10.66 5.76 17.72
C ALA A 49 10.49 5.56 16.19
N ASP A 50 11.30 4.70 15.58
CA ASP A 50 11.18 4.37 14.15
C ASP A 50 9.89 3.59 13.85
N LEU A 51 9.48 2.68 14.74
CA LEU A 51 8.24 1.92 14.62
C LEU A 51 7.02 2.82 14.78
N GLU A 52 6.98 3.65 15.82
CA GLU A 52 5.90 4.61 16.09
C GLU A 52 5.69 5.53 14.88
N ARG A 53 6.78 6.07 14.30
CA ARG A 53 6.70 6.89 13.09
C ARG A 53 6.09 6.13 11.91
N SER A 54 6.49 4.88 11.70
CA SER A 54 6.01 4.07 10.59
C SER A 54 4.53 3.69 10.76
N VAL A 55 4.11 3.34 11.99
CA VAL A 55 2.71 3.07 12.33
C VAL A 55 1.85 4.32 12.15
N GLN A 56 2.32 5.47 12.64
CA GLN A 56 1.63 6.74 12.49
C GLN A 56 1.45 7.11 11.01
N GLN A 57 2.49 6.95 10.19
CA GLN A 57 2.40 7.18 8.75
C GLN A 57 1.33 6.30 8.08
N ARG A 58 1.28 5.00 8.43
CA ARG A 58 0.24 4.10 7.91
C ARG A 58 -1.16 4.52 8.37
N ALA A 59 -1.30 4.93 9.64
CA ALA A 59 -2.58 5.39 10.19
C ALA A 59 -3.07 6.66 9.48
N GLU A 60 -2.19 7.63 9.23
CA GLU A 60 -2.53 8.84 8.47
C GLU A 60 -2.95 8.51 7.03
N ARG A 61 -2.29 7.56 6.39
CA ARG A 61 -2.67 7.07 5.05
C ARG A 61 -4.04 6.41 5.06
N LEU A 62 -4.35 5.61 6.08
CA LEU A 62 -5.68 5.03 6.24
C LEU A 62 -6.77 6.10 6.43
N GLN A 63 -6.49 7.13 7.24
CA GLN A 63 -7.43 8.24 7.47
C GLN A 63 -7.67 9.10 6.22
N ARG A 64 -6.68 9.19 5.33
CA ARG A 64 -6.75 9.94 4.06
C ARG A 64 -7.16 9.06 2.87
N LEU A 65 -7.67 7.85 3.13
CA LEU A 65 -8.11 6.96 2.06
C LEU A 65 -9.30 7.60 1.33
N PRO A 66 -9.26 7.76 0.00
CA PRO A 66 -10.40 8.28 -0.73
C PRO A 66 -11.58 7.31 -0.67
N GLU A 67 -12.80 7.85 -0.70
CA GLU A 67 -14.00 7.05 -0.85
C GLU A 67 -13.99 6.34 -2.21
N ILE A 68 -14.16 5.02 -2.19
CA ILE A 68 -14.13 4.20 -3.40
C ILE A 68 -15.56 3.95 -3.85
N SER A 69 -15.91 4.47 -5.02
CA SER A 69 -17.19 4.21 -5.68
C SER A 69 -16.97 3.48 -7.00
N TYR A 70 -17.96 2.73 -7.47
CA TYR A 70 -17.86 1.92 -8.68
C TYR A 70 -18.99 2.27 -9.65
N ASP A 71 -18.72 2.05 -10.94
CA ASP A 71 -19.72 2.10 -11.99
C ASP A 71 -20.25 0.68 -12.23
N ASP A 72 -21.46 0.41 -11.73
CA ASP A 72 -22.09 -0.91 -11.76
C ASP A 72 -22.41 -1.41 -13.19
N THR A 73 -22.29 -0.54 -14.20
CA THR A 73 -22.45 -0.92 -15.61
C THR A 73 -21.24 -1.68 -16.15
N LEU A 74 -20.08 -1.60 -15.50
CA LEU A 74 -18.85 -2.23 -15.97
C LEU A 74 -18.80 -3.73 -15.62
N PRO A 75 -18.47 -4.64 -16.58
CA PRO A 75 -18.41 -6.08 -16.33
C PRO A 75 -17.49 -6.50 -15.18
N VAL A 76 -16.37 -5.80 -14.96
CA VAL A 76 -15.44 -6.08 -13.86
C VAL A 76 -16.09 -5.80 -12.49
N VAL A 77 -16.96 -4.80 -12.39
CA VAL A 77 -17.63 -4.43 -11.13
C VAL A 77 -18.67 -5.49 -10.74
N GLN A 78 -19.35 -6.08 -11.72
CA GLN A 78 -20.29 -7.20 -11.48
C GLN A 78 -19.60 -8.43 -10.86
N ARG A 79 -18.29 -8.56 -11.02
CA ARG A 79 -17.46 -9.64 -10.46
C ARG A 79 -16.55 -9.16 -9.33
N LYS A 80 -16.82 -7.98 -8.75
CA LYS A 80 -15.94 -7.34 -7.75
C LYS A 80 -15.59 -8.27 -6.59
N ASP A 81 -16.59 -8.88 -5.97
CA ASP A 81 -16.40 -9.68 -4.75
C ASP A 81 -15.65 -10.99 -5.02
N GLU A 82 -15.89 -11.59 -6.19
CA GLU A 82 -15.16 -12.77 -6.68
C GLU A 82 -13.68 -12.43 -6.90
N ILE A 83 -13.41 -11.31 -7.59
CA ILE A 83 -12.05 -10.80 -7.84
C ILE A 83 -11.37 -10.44 -6.53
N ALA A 84 -12.06 -9.74 -5.62
CA ALA A 84 -11.53 -9.34 -4.33
C ALA A 84 -11.14 -10.55 -3.47
N THR A 85 -11.99 -11.58 -3.48
CA THR A 85 -11.73 -12.87 -2.83
C THR A 85 -10.52 -13.55 -3.43
N ALA A 86 -10.45 -13.65 -4.76
CA ALA A 86 -9.29 -14.23 -5.43
C ALA A 86 -7.97 -13.52 -5.07
N ILE A 87 -7.96 -12.18 -5.06
CA ILE A 87 -6.76 -11.37 -4.72
C ILE A 87 -6.36 -11.50 -3.24
N ARG A 88 -7.33 -11.70 -2.35
CA ARG A 88 -7.04 -11.90 -0.92
C ARG A 88 -6.41 -13.27 -0.67
N ASP A 89 -6.95 -14.30 -1.31
CA ASP A 89 -6.65 -15.69 -0.96
C ASP A 89 -5.50 -16.28 -1.80
N HIS A 90 -5.14 -15.65 -2.93
CA HIS A 90 -4.08 -16.11 -3.82
C HIS A 90 -3.01 -15.05 -4.02
N GLN A 91 -1.73 -15.47 -4.01
CA GLN A 91 -0.60 -14.59 -4.27
C GLN A 91 -0.57 -14.07 -5.72
N VAL A 92 -1.07 -14.87 -6.67
CA VAL A 92 -1.12 -14.55 -8.10
C VAL A 92 -2.51 -14.87 -8.63
N VAL A 93 -3.13 -13.89 -9.29
CA VAL A 93 -4.45 -14.02 -9.92
C VAL A 93 -4.36 -13.55 -11.36
N VAL A 94 -4.91 -14.33 -12.29
CA VAL A 94 -5.05 -13.94 -13.70
C VAL A 94 -6.50 -13.51 -13.92
N VAL A 95 -6.69 -12.25 -14.29
CA VAL A 95 -8.02 -11.69 -14.60
C VAL A 95 -8.12 -11.45 -16.10
N CYS A 96 -9.00 -12.21 -16.76
CA CYS A 96 -9.28 -12.09 -18.19
C CYS A 96 -10.57 -11.30 -18.44
N GLY A 97 -10.61 -10.53 -19.52
CA GLY A 97 -11.83 -9.83 -19.95
C GLY A 97 -11.57 -9.00 -21.20
N GLU A 98 -12.61 -8.70 -21.96
CA GLU A 98 -12.52 -7.93 -23.21
C GLU A 98 -12.03 -6.48 -23.01
N THR A 99 -11.54 -5.85 -24.08
CA THR A 99 -11.22 -4.42 -24.05
C THR A 99 -12.49 -3.62 -23.71
N GLY A 100 -12.38 -2.63 -22.84
CA GLY A 100 -13.54 -1.85 -22.38
C GLY A 100 -14.24 -2.41 -21.14
N SER A 101 -13.91 -3.62 -20.69
CA SER A 101 -14.54 -4.23 -19.50
C SER A 101 -14.25 -3.52 -18.15
N GLY A 102 -13.43 -2.46 -18.14
CA GLY A 102 -13.08 -1.70 -16.94
C GLY A 102 -11.84 -2.19 -16.16
N LYS A 103 -11.08 -3.18 -16.65
CA LYS A 103 -9.94 -3.77 -15.90
C LYS A 103 -8.92 -2.73 -15.40
N SER A 104 -8.38 -1.93 -16.32
CA SER A 104 -7.31 -0.96 -16.01
C SER A 104 -7.75 0.14 -15.04
N THR A 105 -9.05 0.45 -14.96
CA THR A 105 -9.58 1.49 -14.08
C THR A 105 -10.09 0.93 -12.76
N GLN A 106 -10.73 -0.24 -12.77
CA GLN A 106 -11.43 -0.80 -11.59
C GLN A 106 -10.56 -1.72 -10.73
N LEU A 107 -9.69 -2.56 -11.31
CA LEU A 107 -8.82 -3.45 -10.53
C LEU A 107 -7.93 -2.71 -9.50
N PRO A 108 -7.27 -1.58 -9.81
CA PRO A 108 -6.48 -0.88 -8.81
C PRO A 108 -7.34 -0.32 -7.66
N LYS A 109 -8.61 0.04 -7.93
CA LYS A 109 -9.57 0.48 -6.89
C LYS A 109 -9.95 -0.69 -5.97
N ILE A 110 -10.21 -1.88 -6.53
CA ILE A 110 -10.46 -3.12 -5.74
C ILE A 110 -9.24 -3.44 -4.87
N CYS A 111 -8.03 -3.37 -5.43
CA CYS A 111 -6.80 -3.55 -4.65
C CYS A 111 -6.66 -2.52 -3.52
N LEU A 112 -7.09 -1.28 -3.74
CA LEU A 112 -7.08 -0.23 -2.73
C LEU A 112 -8.11 -0.48 -1.63
N GLU A 113 -9.31 -0.95 -1.98
CA GLU A 113 -10.36 -1.39 -1.04
C GLU A 113 -9.86 -2.52 -0.14
N LEU A 114 -9.06 -3.44 -0.68
CA LEU A 114 -8.36 -4.50 0.07
C LEU A 114 -7.15 -4.00 0.89
N GLY A 115 -6.89 -2.70 0.90
CA GLY A 115 -5.82 -2.07 1.67
C GLY A 115 -4.42 -2.20 1.09
N ARG A 116 -4.24 -2.71 -0.14
CA ARG A 116 -2.91 -2.98 -0.75
C ARG A 116 -2.09 -1.71 -1.03
N GLY A 117 -2.70 -0.53 -1.00
CA GLY A 117 -2.03 0.76 -1.14
C GLY A 117 -1.75 1.48 0.19
N ILE A 118 -2.18 0.96 1.34
CA ILE A 118 -2.16 1.71 2.60
C ILE A 118 -0.78 1.68 3.24
N ASP A 119 -0.17 0.51 3.37
CA ASP A 119 1.17 0.31 3.91
C ASP A 119 2.24 0.23 2.81
N GLY A 120 1.85 0.41 1.55
CA GLY A 120 2.69 0.31 0.36
C GLY A 120 2.15 1.11 -0.81
N ILE A 121 2.44 0.67 -2.04
CA ILE A 121 1.96 1.30 -3.28
C ILE A 121 1.46 0.20 -4.23
N ILE A 122 0.30 0.40 -4.82
CA ILE A 122 -0.23 -0.42 -5.91
C ILE A 122 0.47 0.01 -7.20
N GLY A 123 1.31 -0.86 -7.74
CA GLY A 123 1.96 -0.65 -9.03
C GLY A 123 1.07 -1.12 -10.17
N HIS A 124 0.64 -0.21 -11.04
CA HIS A 124 -0.12 -0.53 -12.24
C HIS A 124 0.72 -0.29 -13.49
N THR A 125 1.22 -1.34 -14.14
CA THR A 125 2.02 -1.19 -15.36
C THR A 125 1.14 -1.12 -16.61
N GLN A 126 1.52 -0.26 -17.54
CA GLN A 126 0.88 -0.03 -18.83
C GLN A 126 1.95 0.07 -19.94
N PRO A 127 1.85 -0.70 -21.04
CA PRO A 127 2.88 -0.72 -22.08
C PRO A 127 2.98 0.59 -22.87
N ARG A 128 1.94 1.44 -22.82
CA ARG A 128 1.87 2.70 -23.58
C ARG A 128 1.81 3.89 -22.64
N ARG A 129 2.72 4.86 -22.82
CA ARG A 129 2.79 6.08 -21.98
C ARG A 129 1.49 6.87 -21.94
N LEU A 130 0.81 7.01 -23.09
CA LEU A 130 -0.46 7.73 -23.16
C LEU A 130 -1.57 7.01 -22.38
N ALA A 131 -1.56 5.67 -22.40
CA ALA A 131 -2.48 4.86 -21.60
C ALA A 131 -2.16 4.98 -20.10
N ALA A 132 -0.88 4.94 -19.71
CA ALA A 132 -0.48 5.14 -18.31
C ALA A 132 -1.00 6.47 -17.75
N ARG A 133 -0.77 7.58 -18.49
CA ARG A 133 -1.27 8.91 -18.10
C ARG A 133 -2.80 8.95 -18.06
N SER A 134 -3.46 8.51 -19.14
CA SER A 134 -4.92 8.55 -19.25
C SER A 134 -5.62 7.71 -18.18
N VAL A 135 -5.11 6.52 -17.88
CA VAL A 135 -5.63 5.64 -16.82
C VAL A 135 -5.42 6.29 -15.45
N ALA A 136 -4.24 6.85 -15.18
CA ALA A 136 -3.98 7.53 -13.90
C ALA A 136 -4.93 8.72 -13.69
N THR A 137 -5.11 9.56 -14.71
CA THR A 137 -6.06 10.67 -14.67
C THR A 137 -7.47 10.18 -14.42
N ARG A 138 -7.94 9.16 -15.15
CA ARG A 138 -9.30 8.62 -14.97
C ARG A 138 -9.53 8.03 -13.58
N VAL A 139 -8.57 7.26 -13.06
CA VAL A 139 -8.68 6.67 -11.72
C VAL A 139 -8.62 7.76 -10.63
N ALA A 140 -7.84 8.82 -10.83
CA ALA A 140 -7.81 9.98 -9.93
C ALA A 140 -9.17 10.70 -9.88
N GLU A 141 -9.79 10.92 -11.05
CA GLU A 141 -11.14 11.49 -11.17
C GLU A 141 -12.19 10.62 -10.46
N GLU A 142 -12.19 9.31 -10.70
CA GLU A 142 -13.13 8.37 -10.08
C GLU A 142 -12.96 8.29 -8.55
N LEU A 143 -11.73 8.43 -8.05
CA LEU A 143 -11.43 8.48 -6.61
C LEU A 143 -11.53 9.90 -6.02
N LYS A 144 -11.98 10.89 -6.82
CA LYS A 144 -12.13 12.29 -6.42
C LYS A 144 -10.87 12.86 -5.75
N THR A 145 -9.68 12.45 -6.22
CA THR A 145 -8.38 12.91 -5.72
C THR A 145 -7.66 13.70 -6.80
N PRO A 146 -6.91 14.77 -6.45
CA PRO A 146 -5.99 15.39 -7.39
C PRO A 146 -4.96 14.38 -7.91
N LEU A 147 -4.65 14.46 -9.20
CA LEU A 147 -3.57 13.68 -9.81
C LEU A 147 -2.22 14.05 -9.16
N GLY A 148 -1.44 13.04 -8.78
CA GLY A 148 -0.19 13.16 -8.02
C GLY A 148 -0.35 13.06 -6.51
N GLN A 149 -1.58 13.11 -5.97
CA GLN A 149 -1.85 12.83 -4.57
C GLN A 149 -2.15 11.35 -4.37
N GLY A 150 -3.43 10.94 -4.34
CA GLY A 150 -3.81 9.54 -4.12
C GLY A 150 -3.49 8.60 -5.29
N VAL A 151 -3.53 9.12 -6.52
CA VAL A 151 -3.19 8.40 -7.75
C VAL A 151 -2.17 9.23 -8.51
N GLY A 152 -1.13 8.59 -9.03
CA GLY A 152 -0.09 9.25 -9.82
C GLY A 152 0.43 8.36 -10.92
N PHE A 153 1.28 8.91 -11.79
CA PHE A 153 1.93 8.14 -12.84
C PHE A 153 3.42 8.47 -12.97
N LYS A 154 4.19 7.51 -13.47
CA LYS A 154 5.59 7.68 -13.83
C LYS A 154 5.85 7.11 -15.21
N ILE A 155 6.09 8.00 -16.16
CA ILE A 155 6.53 7.65 -17.52
C ILE A 155 7.93 8.20 -17.75
N ARG A 156 8.53 7.88 -18.90
CA ARG A 156 9.85 8.42 -19.25
C ARG A 156 9.82 9.96 -19.18
N PHE A 157 10.76 10.53 -18.43
CA PHE A 157 10.94 11.97 -18.23
C PHE A 157 9.85 12.69 -17.42
N THR A 158 8.86 11.98 -16.86
CA THR A 158 7.79 12.61 -16.09
C THR A 158 7.35 11.71 -14.94
N ASP A 159 7.51 12.20 -13.70
CA ASP A 159 7.07 11.53 -12.48
C ASP A 159 6.10 12.45 -11.74
N VAL A 160 4.82 12.07 -11.72
CA VAL A 160 3.74 12.76 -11.00
C VAL A 160 3.28 11.84 -9.89
N THR A 161 4.17 11.51 -8.97
CA THR A 161 3.87 10.73 -7.77
C THR A 161 4.43 11.42 -6.53
N THR A 162 3.82 11.17 -5.38
CA THR A 162 4.25 11.69 -4.08
C THR A 162 4.35 10.54 -3.09
N PRO A 163 4.96 10.75 -1.90
CA PRO A 163 4.93 9.74 -0.83
C PRO A 163 3.51 9.33 -0.42
N ASN A 164 2.49 10.16 -0.69
CA ASN A 164 1.08 9.91 -0.37
C ASN A 164 0.32 9.14 -1.45
N THR A 165 0.97 8.79 -2.56
CA THR A 165 0.34 8.02 -3.63
C THR A 165 0.03 6.59 -3.19
N TYR A 166 -1.21 6.17 -3.42
CA TYR A 166 -1.68 4.79 -3.20
C TYR A 166 -1.53 3.96 -4.47
N ILE A 167 -1.87 4.55 -5.63
CA ILE A 167 -1.84 3.89 -6.94
C ILE A 167 -0.84 4.62 -7.86
N LYS A 168 0.19 3.91 -8.30
CA LYS A 168 1.21 4.41 -9.21
C LYS A 168 1.10 3.71 -10.56
N VAL A 169 0.71 4.44 -11.59
CA VAL A 169 0.64 3.91 -12.96
C VAL A 169 1.98 4.13 -13.68
N MET A 170 2.53 3.11 -14.34
CA MET A 170 3.86 3.14 -14.96
C MET A 170 3.82 2.67 -16.40
#